data_AF-A0A6H1ZEX2-F1
#
_entry.id   AF-A0A6H1ZEX2-F1
#
_cell.length_a   1.000
_cell.length_b   1.000
_cell.length_c   1.000
_cell.angle_alpha   90.00
_cell.angle_beta   90.00
_cell.angle_gamma   90.00
#
_symmetry.space_group_name_H-M   'P 1'
#
loop_
_entity.id
_entity.type
_entity.pdbx_description
1 polymer ?
#
loop_
_entity_poly.entity_id
_entity_poly.type
_entity_poly.pdbx_seq_one_letter_code
_entity_poly.pdbx_strand_id
1 'polypeptide(L)'
;MKNNTRFKEILTLIGEKYGVEVSKSMAKLIWQAVKPFTDDNCEKALMGVVLHGRFYKDLLPDLMEALEGSQKDQAVEAWLEVTEAVKSIGNYQSVTFPNPVIHSCIDAMGGWEELGKVTNDEWKWKRKEFETLYPIMARRREHPKMLLGACDRENIGRGFQEAAKPVLIGGAKDGLLQLPNAEWSEGATADFPGSLRVAQRAK
;
A
#
# COMPACT_ATOMS: atom_id res chain seq x y z
N MET A 1 3.06 -8.29 14.30
CA MET A 1 3.83 -9.27 15.11
C MET A 1 3.58 -9.11 16.60
N LYS A 2 3.07 -10.13 17.31
CA LYS A 2 2.87 -10.13 18.76
C LYS A 2 4.01 -10.85 19.51
N ASN A 3 4.75 -11.72 18.81
CA ASN A 3 5.84 -12.48 19.40
C ASN A 3 7.18 -11.70 19.44
N ASN A 4 7.44 -11.06 20.58
CA ASN A 4 8.67 -10.29 20.85
C ASN A 4 9.95 -11.14 20.81
N THR A 5 9.87 -12.44 21.07
CA THR A 5 11.05 -13.33 21.11
C THR A 5 11.53 -13.63 19.70
N ARG A 6 10.62 -14.10 18.84
CA ARG A 6 10.88 -14.36 17.42
C ARG A 6 11.40 -13.10 16.70
N PHE A 7 10.83 -11.95 17.00
CA PHE A 7 11.28 -10.68 16.44
C PHE A 7 12.75 -10.37 16.78
N LYS A 8 13.16 -10.59 18.03
CA LYS A 8 14.55 -10.37 18.45
C LYS A 8 15.51 -11.35 17.78
N GLU A 9 15.13 -12.62 17.66
CA GLU A 9 15.91 -13.63 16.95
C GLU A 9 16.19 -13.20 15.51
N ILE A 10 15.16 -12.74 14.80
CA ILE A 10 15.31 -12.29 13.41
C ILE A 10 16.13 -11.01 13.31
N LEU A 11 15.98 -10.05 14.24
CA LEU A 11 16.84 -8.87 14.28
C LEU A 11 18.32 -9.23 14.53
N THR A 12 18.59 -10.23 15.36
CA THR A 12 19.95 -10.75 15.56
C THR A 12 20.49 -11.34 14.25
N LEU A 13 19.70 -12.14 13.53
CA LEU A 13 20.08 -12.68 12.22
C LEU A 13 20.37 -11.57 11.19
N ILE A 14 19.58 -10.50 11.19
CA ILE A 14 19.83 -9.31 10.35
C ILE A 14 21.17 -8.68 10.73
N GLY A 15 21.43 -8.48 12.03
CA GLY A 15 22.68 -7.91 12.50
C GLY A 15 23.90 -8.75 12.11
N GLU A 16 23.80 -10.08 12.24
CA GLU A 16 24.83 -11.03 11.83
C GLU A 16 25.08 -11.01 10.32
N LYS A 17 24.01 -11.02 9.51
CA LYS A 17 24.10 -11.00 8.04
C LYS A 17 24.83 -9.77 7.53
N TYR A 18 24.46 -8.59 8.04
CA TYR A 18 25.01 -7.33 7.55
C TYR A 18 26.29 -6.90 8.28
N GLY A 19 26.67 -7.60 9.36
CA GLY A 19 27.81 -7.23 10.20
C GLY A 19 27.61 -5.90 10.94
N VAL A 20 26.37 -5.56 11.29
CA VAL A 20 26.00 -4.29 11.91
C VAL A 20 25.20 -4.54 13.18
N GLU A 21 25.50 -3.80 14.25
CA GLU A 21 24.61 -3.77 15.41
C GLU A 21 23.33 -2.99 15.08
N VAL A 22 22.19 -3.67 15.12
CA VAL A 22 20.89 -3.03 14.90
C VAL A 22 20.64 -2.03 16.01
N SER A 23 20.62 -0.74 15.67
CA SER A 23 20.35 0.32 16.64
C SER A 23 18.94 0.20 17.23
N LYS A 24 18.77 0.66 18.47
CA LYS A 24 17.44 0.68 19.13
C LYS A 24 16.40 1.43 18.30
N SER A 25 16.80 2.50 17.63
CA SER A 25 15.93 3.30 16.76
C SER A 25 15.47 2.51 15.54
N MET A 26 16.37 1.76 14.88
CA MET A 26 16.00 0.92 13.74
C MET A 26 15.08 -0.23 14.16
N ALA A 27 15.37 -0.90 15.28
CA ALA A 27 14.51 -1.96 15.81
C ALA A 27 13.08 -1.45 16.11
N LYS A 28 12.94 -0.22 16.62
CA LYS A 28 11.64 0.42 16.86
C LYS A 28 10.90 0.70 15.56
N LEU A 29 11.59 1.19 14.52
CA LEU A 29 10.99 1.45 13.20
C LEU A 29 10.48 0.15 12.55
N ILE A 30 11.31 -0.91 12.54
CA ILE A 30 10.92 -2.21 12.01
C ILE A 30 9.70 -2.75 12.78
N TRP A 31 9.68 -2.64 14.11
CA TRP A 31 8.55 -3.07 14.93
C TRP A 31 7.25 -2.34 14.58
N GLN A 32 7.32 -1.02 14.35
CA GLN A 32 6.16 -0.23 13.93
C GLN A 32 5.65 -0.65 12.54
N ALA A 33 6.55 -0.91 11.59
CA ALA A 33 6.20 -1.36 10.24
C ALA A 33 5.49 -2.73 10.23
N VAL A 34 5.91 -3.67 11.10
CA VAL A 34 5.31 -5.02 11.17
C VAL A 34 4.09 -5.12 12.10
N LYS A 35 3.81 -4.09 12.91
CA LYS A 35 2.69 -4.07 13.86
C LYS A 35 1.32 -4.33 13.23
N PRO A 36 0.96 -3.74 12.07
CA PRO A 36 -0.36 -3.93 11.47
C PRO A 36 -0.57 -5.30 10.80
N PHE A 37 0.50 -6.06 10.54
CA PHE A 37 0.42 -7.34 9.83
C PHE A 37 0.37 -8.54 10.80
N THR A 38 -0.13 -9.68 10.29
CA THR A 38 -0.17 -10.96 11.01
C THR A 38 1.23 -11.50 11.26
N ASP A 39 1.42 -12.24 12.36
CA ASP A 39 2.72 -12.77 12.76
C ASP A 39 3.38 -13.63 11.65
N ASP A 40 2.59 -14.44 10.94
CA ASP A 40 3.05 -15.25 9.81
C ASP A 40 3.58 -14.40 8.64
N ASN A 41 2.88 -13.31 8.30
CA ASN A 41 3.31 -12.41 7.23
C ASN A 41 4.56 -11.63 7.64
N CYS A 42 4.65 -11.22 8.91
CA CYS A 42 5.84 -10.56 9.44
C CYS A 42 7.07 -11.47 9.39
N GLU A 43 6.94 -12.73 9.81
CA GLU A 43 8.04 -13.68 9.81
C GLU A 43 8.51 -13.99 8.39
N LYS A 44 7.58 -14.26 7.47
CA LYS A 44 7.90 -14.47 6.05
C LYS A 44 8.59 -13.27 5.43
N ALA A 45 8.09 -12.06 5.67
CA ALA A 45 8.66 -10.84 5.11
C ALA A 45 10.08 -10.58 5.66
N LEU A 46 10.26 -10.63 6.99
CA LEU A 46 11.57 -10.43 7.61
C LEU A 46 12.57 -11.49 7.15
N MET A 47 12.18 -12.77 7.08
CA MET A 47 13.04 -13.83 6.56
C MET A 47 13.34 -13.63 5.07
N GLY A 48 12.39 -13.16 4.28
CA GLY A 48 12.59 -12.79 2.87
C GLY A 48 13.69 -11.74 2.72
N VAL A 49 13.68 -10.70 3.55
CA VAL A 49 14.74 -9.66 3.55
C VAL A 49 16.08 -10.22 4.04
N VAL A 50 16.08 -11.10 5.03
CA VAL A 50 17.30 -11.80 5.48
C VAL A 50 17.87 -12.70 4.38
N LEU A 51 17.05 -13.33 3.54
CA LEU A 51 17.54 -14.19 2.47
C LEU A 51 17.96 -13.42 1.21
N HIS A 52 17.17 -12.42 0.81
CA HIS A 52 17.32 -11.76 -0.49
C HIS A 52 17.89 -10.33 -0.42
N GLY A 53 17.82 -9.67 0.74
CA GLY A 53 18.27 -8.29 0.89
C GLY A 53 19.78 -8.16 0.66
N ARG A 54 20.20 -7.15 -0.09
CA ARG A 54 21.63 -6.96 -0.43
C ARG A 54 22.36 -6.01 0.49
N PHE A 55 21.68 -4.97 0.98
CA PHE A 55 22.30 -3.92 1.79
C PHE A 55 21.45 -3.58 3.00
N TYR A 56 22.11 -3.28 4.14
CA TYR A 56 21.42 -2.90 5.38
C TYR A 56 20.61 -1.62 5.24
N LYS A 57 21.06 -0.67 4.42
CA LYS A 57 20.34 0.60 4.14
C LYS A 57 18.98 0.37 3.47
N ASP A 58 18.82 -0.74 2.75
CA ASP A 58 17.62 -1.07 1.99
C ASP A 58 16.68 -2.00 2.79
N LEU A 59 17.05 -2.37 4.03
CA LEU A 59 16.29 -3.27 4.89
C LEU A 59 14.83 -2.86 5.09
N LEU A 60 14.58 -1.57 5.36
CA LEU A 60 13.22 -1.06 5.56
C LEU A 60 12.41 -1.05 4.25
N PRO A 61 12.92 -0.48 3.14
CA PRO A 61 12.27 -0.61 1.84
C PRO A 61 11.97 -2.06 1.44
N ASP A 62 12.95 -2.95 1.53
CA ASP A 62 12.80 -4.37 1.17
C ASP A 62 11.75 -5.06 2.06
N LEU A 63 11.69 -4.70 3.35
CA LEU A 63 10.69 -5.21 4.28
C LEU A 63 9.29 -4.73 3.94
N MET A 64 9.14 -3.45 3.59
CA MET A 64 7.85 -2.90 3.18
C MET A 64 7.37 -3.56 1.87
N GLU A 65 8.26 -3.76 0.89
CA GLU A 65 7.94 -4.50 -0.33
C GLU A 65 7.54 -5.96 -0.05
N ALA A 66 8.20 -6.61 0.90
CA ALA A 66 7.86 -7.99 1.28
C ALA A 66 6.52 -8.09 2.06
N LEU A 67 6.12 -7.05 2.78
CA LEU A 67 4.87 -7.02 3.55
C LEU A 67 3.66 -6.59 2.70
N GLU A 68 3.83 -5.56 1.87
CA GLU A 68 2.74 -4.92 1.11
C GLU A 68 2.71 -5.37 -0.35
N GLY A 69 3.72 -6.12 -0.81
CA GLY A 69 3.96 -6.36 -2.23
C GLY A 69 4.70 -5.19 -2.88
N SER A 70 5.31 -5.42 -4.05
CA SER A 70 5.95 -4.30 -4.75
C SER A 70 4.88 -3.33 -5.26
N GLN A 71 5.21 -2.04 -5.34
CA GLN A 71 4.33 -1.03 -5.94
C GLN A 71 3.91 -1.40 -7.39
N LYS A 72 4.74 -2.20 -8.09
CA LYS A 72 4.42 -2.73 -9.41
C LYS A 72 3.34 -3.80 -9.34
N ASP A 73 3.45 -4.74 -8.39
CA ASP A 73 2.46 -5.80 -8.22
C ASP A 73 1.11 -5.22 -7.82
N GLN A 74 1.09 -4.26 -6.90
CA GLN A 74 -0.13 -3.53 -6.52
C GLN A 74 -0.76 -2.82 -7.72
N ALA A 75 0.05 -2.20 -8.59
CA ALA A 75 -0.44 -1.56 -9.80
C ALA A 75 -1.07 -2.56 -10.78
N VAL A 76 -0.47 -3.75 -10.91
CA VAL A 76 -1.00 -4.82 -11.76
C VAL A 76 -2.33 -5.35 -11.21
N GLU A 77 -2.41 -5.62 -9.90
CA GLU A 77 -3.65 -6.06 -9.25
C GLU A 77 -4.77 -5.03 -9.41
N ALA A 78 -4.47 -3.76 -9.13
CA ALA A 78 -5.40 -2.66 -9.32
C ALA A 78 -5.88 -2.54 -10.78
N TRP A 79 -5.01 -2.77 -11.75
CA TRP A 79 -5.39 -2.77 -13.17
C TRP A 79 -6.28 -3.96 -13.55
N LEU A 80 -6.08 -5.13 -12.92
CA LEU A 80 -6.96 -6.29 -13.12
C LEU A 80 -8.37 -6.00 -12.60
N GLU A 81 -8.50 -5.37 -11.43
CA GLU A 81 -9.80 -4.94 -10.89
C GLU A 81 -10.49 -3.95 -11.84
N VAL A 82 -9.77 -2.96 -12.36
CA VAL A 82 -10.28 -2.02 -13.37
C VAL A 82 -10.76 -2.76 -14.61
N THR A 83 -9.98 -3.71 -15.11
CA THR A 83 -10.31 -4.48 -16.31
C THR A 83 -11.58 -5.31 -16.11
N GLU A 84 -11.74 -5.92 -14.94
CA GLU A 84 -12.93 -6.68 -14.59
C GLU A 84 -14.16 -5.77 -14.44
N ALA A 85 -14.01 -4.62 -13.79
CA ALA A 85 -15.07 -3.64 -13.63
C ALA A 85 -15.56 -3.10 -14.98
N VAL A 86 -14.65 -2.77 -15.91
CA VAL A 86 -15.03 -2.33 -17.26
C VAL A 86 -15.78 -3.42 -18.01
N LYS A 87 -15.35 -4.69 -17.90
CA LYS A 87 -16.00 -5.82 -18.59
C LYS A 87 -17.38 -6.17 -18.02
N SER A 88 -17.57 -6.01 -16.71
CA SER A 88 -18.79 -6.42 -16.01
C SER A 88 -19.87 -5.33 -15.98
N ILE A 89 -19.49 -4.09 -15.66
CA ILE A 89 -20.42 -2.97 -15.43
C ILE A 89 -20.44 -1.99 -16.61
N GLY A 90 -19.33 -1.92 -17.35
CA GLY A 90 -19.12 -0.89 -18.37
C GLY A 90 -18.72 0.47 -17.79
N ASN A 91 -18.74 1.48 -18.65
CA ASN A 91 -18.26 2.84 -18.36
C ASN A 91 -19.37 3.91 -18.21
N TYR A 92 -20.64 3.49 -18.32
CA TYR A 92 -21.79 4.41 -18.28
C TYR A 92 -22.21 4.79 -16.87
N GLN A 93 -22.06 3.87 -15.91
CA GLN A 93 -22.41 4.08 -14.50
C GLN A 93 -21.19 4.55 -13.72
N SER A 94 -21.41 5.38 -12.69
CA SER A 94 -20.33 5.73 -11.76
C SER A 94 -19.90 4.51 -10.95
N VAL A 95 -18.62 4.47 -10.57
CA VAL A 95 -18.05 3.35 -9.81
C VAL A 95 -17.17 3.85 -8.67
N THR A 96 -17.10 3.07 -7.60
CA THR A 96 -16.19 3.28 -6.49
C THR A 96 -15.43 1.98 -6.20
N PHE A 97 -14.12 2.04 -6.31
CA PHE A 97 -13.18 0.98 -5.96
C PHE A 97 -12.78 1.05 -4.48
N PRO A 98 -12.44 -0.10 -3.86
CA PRO A 98 -11.95 -0.13 -2.49
C PRO A 98 -10.58 0.53 -2.37
N ASN A 99 -9.75 0.42 -3.42
CA ASN A 99 -8.48 1.13 -3.53
C ASN A 99 -8.70 2.52 -4.16
N PRO A 100 -8.60 3.61 -3.38
CA PRO A 100 -8.88 4.95 -3.87
C PRO A 100 -7.79 5.48 -4.84
N VAL A 101 -6.60 4.86 -4.87
CA VAL A 101 -5.53 5.21 -5.82
C VAL A 101 -5.99 4.98 -7.26
N ILE A 102 -6.81 3.95 -7.48
CA ILE A 102 -7.40 3.64 -8.79
C ILE A 102 -8.15 4.87 -9.32
N HIS A 103 -8.92 5.55 -8.49
CA HIS A 103 -9.68 6.72 -8.93
C HIS A 103 -8.76 7.84 -9.42
N SER A 104 -7.68 8.14 -8.70
CA SER A 104 -6.72 9.17 -9.13
C SER A 104 -5.99 8.79 -10.42
N CYS A 105 -5.65 7.52 -10.59
CA CYS A 105 -5.02 7.03 -11.82
C CYS A 105 -5.96 7.20 -13.02
N ILE A 106 -7.19 6.72 -12.91
CA ILE A 106 -8.16 6.80 -14.00
C ILE A 106 -8.53 8.25 -14.33
N ASP A 107 -8.70 9.11 -13.31
CA ASP A 107 -8.96 10.53 -13.52
C ASP A 107 -7.84 11.21 -14.31
N ALA A 108 -6.58 10.92 -13.97
CA ALA A 108 -5.42 11.42 -14.71
C ALA A 108 -5.33 10.88 -16.15
N MET A 109 -5.89 9.70 -16.42
CA MET A 109 -5.93 9.09 -17.76
C MET A 109 -7.09 9.61 -18.63
N GLY A 110 -7.90 10.55 -18.14
CA GLY A 110 -9.05 11.12 -18.85
C GLY A 110 -10.41 10.73 -18.27
N GLY A 111 -10.44 9.96 -17.18
CA GLY A 111 -11.65 9.56 -16.49
C GLY A 111 -12.24 8.22 -16.96
N TRP A 112 -13.27 7.77 -16.23
CA TRP A 112 -13.87 6.44 -16.40
C TRP A 112 -14.63 6.27 -17.70
N GLU A 113 -15.31 7.32 -18.16
CA GLU A 113 -16.01 7.29 -19.44
C GLU A 113 -15.04 7.08 -20.60
N GLU A 114 -13.94 7.84 -20.63
CA GLU A 114 -12.93 7.77 -21.69
C GLU A 114 -12.28 6.39 -21.72
N LEU A 115 -12.03 5.77 -20.56
CA LEU A 115 -11.45 4.44 -20.49
C LEU A 115 -12.29 3.38 -21.23
N GLY A 116 -13.62 3.45 -21.19
CA GLY A 116 -14.47 2.50 -21.91
C GLY A 116 -14.68 2.81 -23.39
N LYS A 117 -14.16 3.95 -23.91
CA LYS A 117 -14.11 4.24 -25.36
C LYS A 117 -12.85 3.64 -26.02
N VAL A 118 -11.89 3.22 -25.21
CA VAL A 118 -10.59 2.69 -25.66
C VAL A 118 -10.77 1.36 -26.38
N THR A 119 -10.05 1.18 -27.48
CA THR A 119 -10.06 -0.08 -28.25
C THR A 119 -9.17 -1.15 -27.60
N ASN A 120 -9.36 -2.43 -27.97
CA ASN A 120 -8.51 -3.52 -27.47
C ASN A 120 -7.02 -3.32 -27.77
N ASP A 121 -6.68 -2.70 -28.91
CA ASP A 121 -5.29 -2.44 -29.31
C ASP A 121 -4.63 -1.35 -28.45
N GLU A 122 -5.43 -0.40 -27.96
CA GLU A 122 -5.01 0.68 -27.07
C GLU A 122 -4.99 0.25 -25.59
N TRP A 123 -5.72 -0.81 -25.24
CA TRP A 123 -5.83 -1.32 -23.87
C TRP A 123 -4.46 -1.62 -23.23
N LYS A 124 -3.53 -2.19 -24.00
CA LYS A 124 -2.16 -2.47 -23.53
C LYS A 124 -1.38 -1.21 -23.20
N TRP A 125 -1.64 -0.12 -23.92
CA TRP A 125 -0.98 1.17 -23.69
C TRP A 125 -1.57 1.86 -22.47
N LYS A 126 -2.90 1.79 -22.30
CA LYS A 126 -3.58 2.27 -21.10
C LYS A 126 -3.15 1.52 -19.84
N ARG A 127 -2.94 0.19 -19.94
CA ARG A 127 -2.33 -0.58 -18.86
C ARG A 127 -0.96 -0.02 -18.46
N LYS A 128 -0.07 0.21 -19.43
CA LYS A 128 1.29 0.72 -19.17
C LYS A 128 1.27 2.13 -18.59
N GLU A 129 0.38 2.98 -19.08
CA GLU A 129 0.14 4.32 -18.54
C GLU A 129 -0.32 4.25 -17.07
N PHE A 130 -1.30 3.39 -16.77
CA PHE A 130 -1.80 3.15 -15.43
C PHE A 130 -0.69 2.66 -14.47
N GLU A 131 0.05 1.62 -14.86
CA GLU A 131 1.15 1.07 -14.05
C GLU A 131 2.25 2.10 -13.78
N THR A 132 2.45 3.06 -14.69
CA THR A 132 3.42 4.16 -14.51
C THR A 132 2.88 5.24 -13.56
N LEU A 133 1.59 5.55 -13.63
CA LEU A 133 0.94 6.56 -12.78
C LEU A 133 0.68 6.07 -11.36
N TYR A 134 0.38 4.78 -11.18
CA TYR A 134 0.03 4.19 -9.89
C TYR A 134 0.98 4.54 -8.73
N PRO A 135 2.30 4.31 -8.81
CA PRO A 135 3.21 4.64 -7.71
C PRO A 135 3.31 6.14 -7.43
N ILE A 136 2.98 7.00 -8.41
CA ILE A 136 2.95 8.46 -8.23
C ILE A 136 1.67 8.85 -7.50
N MET A 137 0.54 8.28 -7.91
CA MET A 137 -0.77 8.55 -7.31
C MET A 137 -0.86 7.99 -5.90
N ALA A 138 -0.31 6.80 -5.63
CA ALA A 138 -0.28 6.18 -4.31
C ALA A 138 0.41 7.03 -3.23
N ARG A 139 1.26 7.99 -3.63
CA ARG A 139 1.92 8.93 -2.72
C ARG A 139 1.05 10.14 -2.36
N ARG A 140 -0.08 10.34 -3.05
CA ARG A 140 -1.00 11.45 -2.76
C ARG A 140 -1.79 11.13 -1.49
N ARG A 141 -2.15 12.19 -0.77
CA ARG A 141 -2.97 12.08 0.45
C ARG A 141 -4.46 12.06 0.15
N GLU A 142 -4.85 12.66 -0.97
CA GLU A 142 -6.24 12.83 -1.37
C GLU A 142 -6.49 12.15 -2.71
N HIS A 143 -7.62 11.46 -2.75
CA HIS A 143 -8.09 10.71 -3.91
C HIS A 143 -9.56 11.02 -4.15
N PRO A 144 -10.02 11.04 -5.41
CA PRO A 144 -11.44 11.11 -5.70
C PRO A 144 -12.20 9.97 -5.01
N LYS A 145 -13.40 10.24 -4.52
CA LYS A 145 -14.23 9.24 -3.80
C LYS A 145 -14.90 8.24 -4.76
N MET A 146 -15.08 8.63 -6.01
CA MET A 146 -15.73 7.85 -7.04
C MET A 146 -15.28 8.32 -8.41
N LEU A 147 -15.51 7.48 -9.41
CA LEU A 147 -15.34 7.79 -10.80
C LEU A 147 -16.70 8.00 -11.46
N LEU A 148 -16.93 9.19 -12.02
CA LEU A 148 -18.21 9.55 -12.62
C LEU A 148 -18.39 8.89 -13.99
N GLY A 149 -19.46 8.10 -14.12
CA GLY A 149 -19.92 7.55 -15.39
C GLY A 149 -20.63 8.60 -16.26
N ALA A 150 -20.77 8.29 -17.55
CA ALA A 150 -21.40 9.20 -18.52
C ALA A 150 -22.85 9.57 -18.14
N CYS A 151 -23.65 8.59 -17.71
CA CYS A 151 -25.06 8.81 -17.38
C CYS A 151 -25.24 9.70 -16.15
N ASP A 152 -24.49 9.44 -15.07
CA ASP A 152 -24.55 10.27 -13.87
C ASP A 152 -24.07 11.69 -14.17
N ARG A 153 -23.01 11.84 -14.97
CA ARG A 153 -22.49 13.16 -15.35
C ARG A 153 -23.52 13.98 -16.13
N GLU A 154 -24.18 13.36 -17.11
CA GLU A 154 -25.23 14.01 -17.91
C GLU A 154 -26.47 14.33 -17.06
N ASN A 155 -26.93 13.40 -16.23
CA ASN A 155 -28.11 13.59 -15.39
C ASN A 155 -27.89 14.68 -14.33
N ILE A 156 -26.71 14.73 -13.72
CA ILE A 156 -26.34 15.80 -12.77
C ILE A 156 -26.25 17.14 -13.51
N GLY A 157 -25.56 17.17 -14.65
CA GLY A 157 -25.40 18.41 -15.44
C GLY A 157 -26.73 18.99 -15.93
N ARG A 158 -27.73 18.14 -16.17
CA ARG A 158 -29.09 18.54 -16.58
C ARG A 158 -30.07 18.72 -15.41
N GLY A 159 -29.64 18.47 -14.17
CA GLY A 159 -30.48 18.60 -12.98
C GLY A 159 -31.52 17.49 -12.78
N PHE A 160 -31.43 16.38 -13.53
CA PHE A 160 -32.28 15.21 -13.33
C PHE A 160 -31.85 14.34 -12.14
N GLN A 161 -30.67 14.59 -11.59
CA GLN A 161 -30.10 13.85 -10.47
C GLN A 161 -29.25 14.77 -9.60
N GLU A 162 -29.44 14.74 -8.29
CA GLU A 162 -28.69 15.60 -7.36
C GLU A 162 -27.26 15.08 -7.09
N ALA A 163 -27.06 13.76 -7.07
CA ALA A 163 -25.78 13.13 -6.80
C ALA A 163 -25.64 11.77 -7.50
N ALA A 164 -24.42 11.43 -7.92
CA ALA A 164 -24.11 10.16 -8.57
C ALA A 164 -24.38 8.97 -7.64
N LYS A 165 -24.83 7.85 -8.21
CA LYS A 165 -25.09 6.60 -7.48
C LYS A 165 -24.07 5.54 -7.89
N PRO A 166 -22.86 5.53 -7.31
CA PRO A 166 -21.80 4.65 -7.76
C PRO A 166 -22.06 3.19 -7.40
N VAL A 167 -21.68 2.30 -8.31
CA VAL A 167 -21.58 0.87 -8.03
C VAL A 167 -20.29 0.61 -7.26
N LEU A 168 -20.40 -0.08 -6.13
CA LEU A 168 -19.23 -0.49 -5.33
C LEU A 168 -18.58 -1.72 -5.97
N ILE A 169 -17.33 -1.56 -6.42
CA ILE A 169 -16.53 -2.65 -6.97
C ILE A 169 -15.92 -3.46 -5.81
N GLY A 170 -15.90 -4.79 -5.94
CA GLY A 170 -15.17 -5.67 -5.01
C GLY A 170 -15.83 -5.94 -3.66
N GLY A 171 -17.07 -5.47 -3.44
CA GLY A 171 -17.96 -5.84 -2.31
C GLY A 171 -17.28 -5.90 -0.95
N ALA A 172 -17.27 -4.79 -0.20
CA ALA A 172 -16.86 -4.69 1.21
C ALA A 172 -15.73 -5.67 1.62
N LYS A 173 -14.60 -5.67 0.91
CA LYS A 173 -13.38 -6.30 1.42
C LYS A 173 -12.77 -5.38 2.46
N ASP A 174 -13.20 -5.63 3.70
CA ASP A 174 -12.51 -5.26 4.92
C ASP A 174 -10.99 -5.54 4.77
N GLY A 175 -10.15 -4.53 4.98
CA GLY A 175 -8.75 -4.79 5.37
C GLY A 175 -7.61 -4.63 4.35
N LEU A 176 -7.67 -3.71 3.37
CA LEU A 176 -6.42 -3.06 2.94
C LEU A 176 -6.17 -1.87 3.87
N LEU A 177 -5.20 -2.06 4.77
CA LEU A 177 -4.74 -1.10 5.77
C LEU A 177 -4.67 0.33 5.21
N GLN A 178 -5.67 1.14 5.52
CA GLN A 178 -5.44 2.57 5.66
C GLN A 178 -4.47 2.72 6.83
N LEU A 179 -3.23 3.13 6.54
CA LEU A 179 -2.35 3.61 7.60
C LEU A 179 -3.10 4.76 8.29
N PRO A 180 -3.37 4.68 9.60
CA PRO A 180 -3.98 5.79 10.30
C PRO A 180 -3.04 6.99 10.17
N ASN A 181 -3.63 8.15 9.85
CA ASN A 181 -3.01 9.46 9.94
C ASN A 181 -2.15 9.50 11.21
N ALA A 182 -0.82 9.46 11.05
CA ALA A 182 0.08 9.75 12.14
C ALA A 182 0.01 11.26 12.39
N GLU A 183 -0.99 11.67 13.16
CA GLU A 183 -0.83 12.84 14.02
C GLU A 183 0.38 12.55 14.90
N TRP A 184 1.46 13.26 14.66
CA TRP A 184 2.63 13.26 15.51
C TRP A 184 2.26 13.98 16.81
N SER A 185 1.66 13.27 17.77
CA SER A 185 1.55 13.77 19.13
C SER A 185 2.86 13.47 19.87
N GLU A 186 3.60 14.53 20.22
CA GLU A 186 4.68 14.46 21.18
C GLU A 186 4.19 13.88 22.52
N GLY A 187 5.00 13.01 23.13
CA GLY A 187 4.87 12.65 24.54
C GLY A 187 4.27 11.27 24.82
N ALA A 188 5.13 10.26 24.86
CA ALA A 188 4.94 9.09 25.74
C ALA A 188 6.29 8.43 26.00
N THR A 189 6.98 8.91 27.03
CA THR A 189 8.09 8.20 27.67
C THR A 189 7.54 6.91 28.29
N ALA A 190 7.78 5.77 27.66
CA ALA A 190 7.53 4.48 28.26
C ALA A 190 8.86 3.92 28.78
N ASP A 191 8.95 3.81 30.11
CA ASP A 191 10.02 3.16 30.86
C ASP A 191 10.33 1.76 30.29
N PHE A 192 11.61 1.51 30.05
CA PHE A 192 12.13 0.18 29.72
C PHE A 192 12.64 -0.49 31.01
N PRO A 193 12.07 -1.64 31.44
CA PRO A 193 12.63 -2.40 32.54
C PRO A 193 13.80 -3.26 32.04
N GLY A 194 14.95 -3.15 32.71
CA GLY A 194 16.03 -4.13 32.62
C GLY A 194 17.27 -3.65 31.86
N SER A 195 18.17 -3.00 32.60
CA SER A 195 19.55 -2.75 32.20
C SER A 195 20.31 -4.06 31.94
N LEU A 196 20.74 -4.32 30.71
CA LEU A 196 21.79 -5.30 30.46
C LEU A 196 23.14 -4.61 30.64
N ARG A 197 23.91 -5.14 31.60
CA ARG A 197 25.20 -4.62 32.05
C ARG A 197 26.21 -4.61 30.90
N VAL A 198 26.85 -3.46 30.73
CA VAL A 198 28.03 -3.27 29.87
C VAL A 198 29.19 -4.04 30.49
N ALA A 199 29.64 -5.11 29.83
CA ALA A 199 30.93 -5.69 30.13
C ALA A 199 32.01 -4.76 29.56
N GLN A 200 32.65 -4.00 30.44
CA GLN A 200 33.86 -3.24 30.12
C GLN A 200 34.94 -4.21 29.64
N ARG A 201 35.52 -3.95 28.46
CA ARG A 201 36.83 -4.51 28.10
C ARG A 201 37.87 -3.40 28.18
N ALA A 202 38.80 -3.61 29.10
CA ALA A 202 40.06 -2.91 29.19
C ALA A 202 40.99 -3.33 28.04
N LYS A 203 41.49 -2.36 27.27
CA LYS A 203 42.92 -2.04 27.18
C LYS A 203 43.10 -0.76 26.37
#